data_AF-A0A932E0Y4-F1
#
_entry.id   AF-A0A932E0Y4-F1
#
_cell.length_a   1.000
_cell.length_b   1.000
_cell.length_c   1.000
_cell.angle_alpha   90.00
_cell.angle_beta   90.00
_cell.angle_gamma   90.00
#
_symmetry.space_group_name_H-M   'P 1'
#
loop_
_entity.id
_entity.type
_entity.pdbx_description
1 polymer ?
#
loop_
_entity_poly.entity_id
_entity_poly.type
_entity_poly.pdbx_seq_one_letter_code
_entity_poly.pdbx_strand_id
1 'polypeptide(L)' 'MMLAGIRVLDLSRVIAGPYCATLMADLGADVIKVERPGRGDDLRVWRGDGMSAVYAAINRNKRGIAVDLQRPEGS' A
#
# COMPACT_ATOMS: atom_id res chain seq x y z
N MET A 1 13.09 11.59 11.82
CA MET A 1 12.61 11.66 10.43
C MET A 1 11.44 12.63 10.35
N MET A 2 11.21 13.29 9.20
CA MET A 2 10.32 14.47 9.08
C MET A 2 8.83 14.17 9.39
N LEU A 3 8.36 12.96 9.10
CA LEU A 3 6.97 12.53 9.33
C LEU A 3 6.85 11.51 10.45
N ALA A 4 7.83 11.44 11.35
CA ALA A 4 7.77 10.54 12.50
C ALA A 4 6.53 10.83 13.36
N GLY A 5 5.84 9.77 13.78
CA GLY A 5 4.60 9.87 14.58
C GLY A 5 3.32 10.05 13.75
N ILE A 6 3.42 10.29 12.44
CA ILE A 6 2.27 10.33 11.54
C ILE A 6 1.90 8.91 11.11
N ARG A 7 0.60 8.58 11.17
CA ARG A 7 0.05 7.33 10.65
C ARG A 7 -0.78 7.61 9.40
N VAL A 8 -0.58 6.82 8.35
CA VAL A 8 -1.26 6.97 7.07
C VAL A 8 -1.96 5.66 6.69
N LEU A 9 -3.24 5.74 6.36
CA LEU A 9 -3.95 4.68 5.66
C LEU A 9 -3.84 4.92 4.15
N ASP A 10 -3.13 4.04 3.45
CA ASP A 10 -2.97 4.08 2.00
C ASP A 10 -3.99 3.15 1.31
N LEU A 11 -5.10 3.73 0.87
CA LEU A 11 -6.15 3.06 0.09
C LEU A 11 -5.92 3.17 -1.43
N SER A 12 -4.83 3.81 -1.84
CA SER A 12 -4.57 4.07 -3.25
C SER A 12 -4.10 2.81 -3.97
N ARG A 13 -4.10 2.85 -5.30
CA ARG A 13 -3.72 1.72 -6.16
C ARG A 13 -2.87 2.17 -7.33
N VAL A 14 -2.23 1.22 -8.00
CA VAL A 14 -1.42 1.47 -9.19
C VAL A 14 -0.22 2.35 -8.82
N ILE A 15 0.00 3.52 -9.44
CA ILE A 15 1.30 4.21 -9.35
C ILE A 15 1.26 5.46 -8.47
N ALA A 16 0.45 6.46 -8.83
CA ALA A 16 0.60 7.81 -8.27
C ALA A 16 0.38 7.86 -6.76
N GLY A 17 -0.71 7.26 -6.27
CA GLY A 17 -1.01 7.21 -4.84
C GLY A 17 0.00 6.37 -4.05
N PRO A 18 0.32 5.12 -4.46
CA PRO A 18 1.28 4.31 -3.73
C PRO A 18 2.67 4.95 -3.71
N TYR A 19 3.06 5.66 -4.77
CA TYR A 19 4.30 6.41 -4.79
C TYR A 19 4.30 7.57 -3.76
N CYS A 20 3.23 8.36 -3.71
CA CYS A 20 3.06 9.41 -2.71
C CYS A 20 3.17 8.87 -1.28
N ALA A 21 2.44 7.80 -0.97
CA ALA A 21 2.49 7.15 0.34
C ALA A 21 3.86 6.53 0.64
N THR A 22 4.60 6.05 -0.36
CA THR A 22 5.97 5.56 -0.19
C THR A 22 6.92 6.68 0.20
N LEU A 23 6.80 7.86 -0.41
CA LEU A 23 7.59 9.02 0.00
C LEU A 23 7.29 9.40 1.46
N MET A 24 6.03 9.30 1.90
CA MET A 24 5.69 9.52 3.30
C MET A 24 6.34 8.48 4.23
N ALA A 25 6.32 7.21 3.85
CA ALA A 25 6.98 6.13 4.58
C ALA A 25 8.49 6.32 4.66
N ASP A 26 9.14 6.69 3.54
CA ASP A 26 10.56 7.00 3.46
C ASP A 26 10.94 8.20 4.35
N LEU A 27 10.00 9.12 4.59
CA LEU A 27 10.15 10.25 5.50
C LEU A 27 9.73 9.93 6.94
N GLY A 28 9.48 8.65 7.26
CA GLY A 28 9.29 8.12 8.61
C GLY A 28 7.83 7.99 9.08
N ALA A 29 6.85 8.15 8.20
CA ALA A 29 5.46 7.87 8.54
C ALA A 29 5.19 6.37 8.70
N ASP A 30 4.28 6.01 9.60
CA ASP A 30 3.75 4.66 9.73
C ASP A 30 2.64 4.43 8.70
N VAL A 31 2.99 3.86 7.55
CA VAL A 31 2.07 3.69 6.42
C VAL A 31 1.52 2.26 6.39
N ILE A 32 0.18 2.17 6.43
CA ILE A 32 -0.56 0.91 6.30
C ILE A 32 -1.28 0.92 4.94
N LYS A 33 -0.84 0.05 4.04
CA LYS A 33 -1.47 -0.22 2.76
C LYS A 33 -2.71 -1.09 2.99
N VAL A 34 -3.88 -0.57 2.65
CA VAL A 34 -5.14 -1.33 2.67
C VAL A 34 -5.42 -1.85 1.27
N GLU A 35 -5.67 -3.15 1.17
CA GLU A 35 -5.90 -3.81 -0.11
C GLU A 35 -7.10 -4.75 -0.09
N ARG A 36 -7.57 -5.11 -1.29
CA ARG A 36 -8.69 -6.05 -1.45
C ARG A 36 -8.25 -7.47 -1.08
N PRO A 37 -9.03 -8.23 -0.28
CA PRO A 37 -8.77 -9.64 -0.05
C PRO A 37 -8.65 -10.44 -1.35
N GLY A 38 -7.76 -11.42 -1.37
CA GLY A 38 -7.52 -12.33 -2.50
C GLY A 38 -6.77 -11.72 -3.70
N ARG A 39 -7.07 -10.47 -4.08
CA ARG A 39 -6.51 -9.83 -5.28
C ARG A 39 -5.41 -8.82 -4.98
N GLY A 40 -5.60 -8.00 -3.96
CA GLY A 40 -4.74 -6.87 -3.65
C GLY A 40 -4.78 -5.72 -4.67
N ASP A 41 -3.68 -4.98 -4.76
CA ASP A 41 -3.33 -4.07 -5.85
C ASP A 41 -3.04 -4.84 -7.14
N ASP A 42 -3.48 -4.31 -8.28
CA ASP A 42 -3.29 -4.93 -9.60
C ASP A 42 -1.82 -5.02 -9.99
N LEU A 43 -0.96 -4.19 -9.38
CA LEU A 43 0.48 -4.26 -9.63
C LEU A 43 1.17 -5.44 -8.95
N ARG A 44 0.56 -6.13 -7.97
CA ARG A 44 1.22 -7.24 -7.25
C ARG A 44 1.77 -8.34 -8.18
N VAL A 45 1.04 -8.63 -9.25
CA VAL A 45 1.37 -9.66 -10.27
C VAL A 45 1.62 -9.04 -11.65
N TRP A 46 1.97 -7.75 -11.69
CA TRP A 46 2.21 -7.11 -12.97
C TRP A 46 3.46 -7.68 -13.65
N ARG A 47 3.23 -8.26 -14.84
CA ARG A 47 4.21 -8.93 -15.71
C ARG A 47 4.71 -10.30 -15.21
N GLY A 48 3.87 -11.05 -14.50
CA GLY A 48 4.13 -12.46 -14.21
C GLY A 48 3.52 -12.93 -12.89
N ASP A 49 3.84 -14.18 -12.52
CA ASP A 49 3.15 -14.90 -11.44
C ASP A 49 3.80 -14.65 -10.07
N GLY A 50 4.95 -13.97 -10.05
CA GLY A 50 5.67 -13.55 -8.85
C GLY A 50 5.35 -12.11 -8.44
N MET A 51 5.93 -11.68 -7.32
CA MET A 51 5.82 -10.29 -6.87
C MET A 51 6.43 -9.35 -7.91
N SER A 52 5.63 -8.43 -8.44
CA SER A 52 6.11 -7.42 -9.38
C SER A 52 7.15 -6.52 -8.74
N ALA A 53 8.27 -6.31 -9.44
CA ALA A 53 9.30 -5.35 -9.06
C ALA A 53 8.74 -3.92 -8.92
N VAL A 54 7.74 -3.57 -9.73
CA VAL A 54 7.11 -2.25 -9.66
C VAL A 54 6.29 -2.11 -8.39
N TYR A 55 5.49 -3.13 -8.05
CA TYR A 55 4.76 -3.14 -6.78
C TYR A 55 5.71 -3.04 -5.59
N ALA A 56 6.79 -3.82 -5.59
CA ALA A 56 7.82 -3.78 -4.54
C ALA A 56 8.45 -2.38 -4.43
N ALA A 57 8.78 -1.75 -5.56
CA ALA A 57 9.39 -0.41 -5.56
C ALA A 57 8.45 0.64 -4.96
N ILE A 58 7.17 0.66 -5.32
CA ILE A 58 6.22 1.72 -4.91
C ILE A 58 5.37 1.36 -3.67
N ASN A 59 5.72 0.28 -2.97
CA ASN A 59 5.10 -0.11 -1.69
C ASN A 59 6.11 -0.53 -0.62
N ARG A 60 7.41 -0.28 -0.84
CA ARG A 60 8.45 -0.43 0.19
C ARG A 60 8.10 0.41 1.43
N ASN A 61 8.62 -0.01 2.58
CA ASN A 61 8.44 0.67 3.88
C ASN A 61 6.97 0.75 4.38
N LYS A 62 6.03 0.08 3.72
CA LYS A 62 4.63 -0.02 4.15
C LYS A 62 4.34 -1.38 4.76
N ARG A 63 3.42 -1.41 5.73
CA ARG A 63 2.78 -2.64 6.21
C ARG A 63 1.50 -2.86 5.41
N GLY A 64 1.17 -4.11 5.05
CA GLY A 64 -0.01 -4.43 4.26
C GLY A 64 -1.09 -5.14 5.09
N ILE A 65 -2.35 -4.73 4.91
CA ILE A 65 -3.53 -5.47 5.39
C ILE A 65 -4.53 -5.65 4.24
N ALA A 66 -5.31 -6.72 4.31
CA ALA A 66 -6.42 -6.95 3.40
C ALA A 66 -7.75 -6.71 4.13
N VAL A 67 -8.56 -5.79 3.62
CA VAL A 67 -9.87 -5.43 4.21
C VAL A 67 -10.90 -5.33 3.10
N ASP A 68 -12.04 -5.98 3.30
CA ASP A 68 -13.21 -5.83 2.44
C ASP A 68 -14.09 -4.68 2.97
N LEU A 69 -13.95 -3.50 2.36
CA LEU A 69 -14.71 -2.31 2.70
C LEU A 69 -16.18 -2.37 2.24
N GLN A 70 -16.59 -3.41 1.51
CA GLN A 70 -17.99 -3.61 1.13
C GLN A 70 -18.80 -4.29 2.24
N ARG A 71 -18.11 -4.80 3.27
CA ARG A 71 -18.74 -5.41 4.44
C ARG A 71 -18.88 -4.41 5.58
N PRO A 72 -19.96 -4.48 6.38
CA PRO A 72 -20.11 -3.63 7.56
C PRO A 72 -18.93 -3.72 8.53
N GLU A 73 -18.32 -4.91 8.69
CA GLU A 73 -17.17 -5.09 9.59
C GLU A 73 -15.87 -4.46 9.07
N GLY A 74 -15.83 -4.06 7.80
CA GLY A 74 -14.68 -3.40 7.19
C GLY A 74 -14.73 -1.87 7.26
N SER A 75 -15.85 -1.29 7.73
CA SER A 75 -16.04 0.17 7.86
C SER A 75 -15.62 0.71 9.21
#